data_AF-A0A1F8FBX9-F1
#
_entry.id   AF-A0A1F8FBX9-F1
#
_cell.length_a   1.000
_cell.length_b   1.000
_cell.length_c   1.000
_cell.angle_alpha   90.00
_cell.angle_beta   90.00
_cell.angle_gamma   90.00
#
_symmetry.space_group_name_H-M   'P 1'
#
loop_
_entity.id
_entity.type
_entity.pdbx_description
1 polymer ?
#
loop_
_entity_poly.entity_id
_entity_poly.type
_entity_poly.pdbx_seq_one_letter_code
_entity_poly.pdbx_strand_id
1 'polypeptide(L)'
;MNIKKLKGIDTKKNNVIPTHFPYYWAPVGESSKEEQFLKNSVIFLGNDMKGFMAALDNEPEIFRRYVEMVNQCLGYIRRECGGCNFFYKPHPADLDEQKFLNLSGFEVIKEHVNAEIFLWKNRESIKSVFAVNSLGLLSAYGFGLNAYAFSEFFRPIFGEKLFESIDDCYTGLPDKFFIRDFGQRLTAYDISVKVDPVLGGFLMDLLVKNKGDIWFIVSATEFIVILVSLANFIKKFDPKRKIKLVISRHHRWDLISLDNIKPYFDEIIFLPRVFYSLKIGKILQAVKVWKEIAGLKVGQGDVIISGSQVEFVENCFISRFKNNSRVGMLMKRDFYTNYDSNNSLFSKNERFKFSRASWFFNKILEPVLGLKKSLFLLYSPGCTAITRYQEPVNRIFDQVIIFDIPR
;
A
#
# COMPACT_ATOMS: atom_id res chain seq x y z
N MET A 1 1.42 5.06 29.93
CA MET A 1 1.00 5.97 28.83
C MET A 1 -0.27 5.39 28.24
N ASN A 2 -1.36 6.15 28.16
CA ASN A 2 -2.64 5.67 27.67
C ASN A 2 -2.79 6.03 26.17
N ILE A 3 -2.73 5.02 25.28
CA ILE A 3 -2.84 5.22 23.83
C ILE A 3 -4.20 5.81 23.44
N LYS A 4 -5.26 5.53 24.22
CA LYS A 4 -6.61 6.06 24.03
C LYS A 4 -6.66 7.60 24.13
N LYS A 5 -5.64 8.22 24.75
CA LYS A 5 -5.52 9.68 24.88
C LYS A 5 -4.68 10.32 23.78
N LEU A 6 -4.06 9.53 22.90
CA LEU A 6 -3.24 10.05 21.81
C LEU A 6 -4.15 10.41 20.63
N LYS A 7 -4.01 11.63 20.15
CA LYS A 7 -4.75 12.11 18.97
C LYS A 7 -4.07 11.62 17.70
N GLY A 8 -4.83 11.12 16.73
CA GLY A 8 -4.33 10.81 15.38
C GLY A 8 -3.87 12.04 14.62
N ILE A 9 -4.76 13.04 14.61
CA ILE A 9 -4.62 14.33 13.95
C ILE A 9 -4.80 15.44 14.99
N ASP A 10 -4.03 16.51 14.86
CA ASP A 10 -4.30 17.78 15.52
C ASP A 10 -5.31 18.58 14.68
N THR A 11 -6.55 18.62 15.14
CA THR A 11 -7.67 19.29 14.45
C THR A 11 -7.51 20.81 14.34
N LYS A 12 -6.55 21.41 15.05
CA LYS A 12 -6.22 22.83 14.92
C LYS A 12 -5.33 23.13 13.71
N LYS A 13 -4.76 22.10 13.07
CA LYS A 13 -3.94 22.24 11.87
C LYS A 13 -4.71 21.78 10.64
N ASN A 14 -4.78 22.64 9.63
CA ASN A 14 -5.35 22.31 8.33
C ASN A 14 -4.24 21.98 7.32
N ASN A 15 -3.66 20.79 7.47
CA ASN A 15 -2.53 20.32 6.64
C ASN A 15 -2.65 18.82 6.32
N VAL A 16 -3.88 18.35 6.17
CA VAL A 16 -4.21 16.97 5.79
C VAL A 16 -5.01 17.03 4.50
N ILE A 17 -4.52 16.34 3.47
CA ILE A 17 -5.08 16.34 2.11
C ILE A 17 -5.59 14.93 1.82
N PRO A 18 -6.92 14.70 1.88
CA PRO A 18 -7.50 13.49 1.31
C PRO A 18 -7.46 13.59 -0.22
N THR A 19 -6.96 12.56 -0.89
CA THR A 19 -6.79 12.53 -2.35
C THR A 19 -6.93 11.11 -2.88
N HIS A 20 -7.11 10.96 -4.18
CA HIS A 20 -7.07 9.66 -4.84
C HIS A 20 -5.66 9.20 -5.17
N PHE A 21 -5.50 7.90 -5.46
CA PHE A 21 -4.25 7.37 -5.99
C PHE A 21 -3.86 8.10 -7.29
N PRO A 22 -2.62 8.61 -7.43
CA PRO A 22 -2.22 9.42 -8.57
C PRO A 22 -1.89 8.60 -9.82
N TYR A 23 -2.49 7.42 -9.99
CA TYR A 23 -2.15 6.47 -11.06
C TYR A 23 -2.37 7.01 -12.48
N TYR A 24 -3.21 8.04 -12.64
CA TYR A 24 -3.35 8.79 -13.88
C TYR A 24 -2.07 9.53 -14.32
N TRP A 25 -1.10 9.75 -13.41
CA TRP A 25 0.24 10.21 -13.77
C TRP A 25 1.24 9.08 -14.00
N ALA A 26 0.90 7.83 -13.72
CA ALA A 26 1.79 6.71 -14.01
C ALA A 26 1.98 6.58 -15.53
N PRO A 27 3.22 6.61 -16.04
CA PRO A 27 3.49 6.25 -17.44
C PRO A 27 3.09 4.79 -17.68
N VAL A 28 2.84 4.41 -18.92
CA VAL A 28 2.69 2.98 -19.26
C VAL A 28 4.06 2.36 -19.00
N GLY A 29 4.13 1.27 -18.21
CA GLY A 29 5.38 0.55 -18.02
C GLY A 29 5.91 0.05 -19.38
N GLU A 30 7.23 0.06 -19.58
CA GLU A 30 7.78 -0.61 -20.76
C GLU A 30 7.49 -2.11 -20.64
N SER A 31 6.65 -2.60 -21.55
CA SER A 31 6.26 -3.99 -21.56
C SER A 31 7.43 -4.84 -22.05
N SER A 32 7.86 -5.80 -21.24
CA SER A 32 8.88 -6.77 -21.64
C SER A 32 8.43 -7.58 -22.86
N LYS A 33 9.36 -8.18 -23.61
CA LYS A 33 9.01 -9.03 -24.77
C LYS A 33 8.12 -10.23 -24.40
N GLU A 34 8.05 -10.59 -23.12
CA GLU A 34 7.16 -11.63 -22.56
C GLU A 34 5.71 -11.13 -22.33
N GLU A 35 5.42 -9.84 -22.53
CA GLU A 35 4.09 -9.26 -22.30
C GLU A 35 3.19 -9.21 -23.55
N GLN A 36 3.69 -9.66 -24.72
CA GLN A 36 2.86 -9.89 -25.91
C GLN A 36 1.77 -10.96 -25.69
N PHE A 37 1.91 -11.81 -24.67
CA PHE A 37 0.98 -12.88 -24.33
C PHE A 37 -0.30 -12.39 -23.61
N LEU A 38 -0.30 -11.16 -23.09
CA LEU A 38 -1.41 -10.66 -22.25
C LEU A 38 -2.47 -9.87 -23.02
N LYS A 39 -2.44 -9.87 -24.36
CA LYS A 39 -3.42 -9.10 -25.14
C LYS A 39 -4.84 -9.60 -24.88
N ASN A 40 -5.77 -8.68 -24.60
CA ASN A 40 -7.18 -8.99 -24.32
C ASN A 40 -7.34 -9.93 -23.11
N SER A 41 -6.57 -9.68 -22.05
CA SER A 41 -6.51 -10.53 -20.87
C SER A 41 -7.55 -10.20 -19.80
N VAL A 42 -8.02 -11.24 -19.13
CA VAL A 42 -8.86 -11.16 -17.94
C VAL A 42 -8.07 -11.74 -16.78
N ILE A 43 -7.93 -10.95 -15.72
CA ILE A 43 -7.12 -11.31 -14.56
C ILE A 43 -8.04 -11.64 -13.39
N PHE A 44 -7.86 -12.79 -12.76
CA PHE A 44 -8.43 -13.09 -11.45
C PHE A 44 -7.33 -12.98 -10.38
N LEU A 45 -7.50 -12.10 -9.40
CA LEU A 45 -6.59 -11.94 -8.28
C LEU A 45 -6.97 -12.91 -7.15
N GLY A 46 -6.04 -13.81 -6.80
CA GLY A 46 -6.16 -14.72 -5.66
C GLY A 46 -6.03 -14.01 -4.31
N ASN A 47 -6.30 -14.75 -3.24
CA ASN A 47 -6.34 -14.25 -1.88
C ASN A 47 -5.20 -14.83 -1.01
N ASP A 48 -4.90 -14.18 0.11
CA ASP A 48 -4.01 -14.77 1.12
C ASP A 48 -4.77 -15.83 1.91
N MET A 49 -4.90 -17.04 1.36
CA MET A 49 -5.68 -18.10 1.99
C MET A 49 -5.13 -18.52 3.35
N LYS A 50 -3.82 -18.40 3.57
CA LYS A 50 -3.21 -18.70 4.87
C LYS A 50 -3.66 -17.70 5.93
N GLY A 51 -3.56 -16.40 5.62
CA GLY A 51 -4.01 -15.34 6.51
C GLY A 51 -5.53 -15.39 6.74
N PHE A 52 -6.28 -15.64 5.67
CA PHE A 52 -7.73 -15.76 5.69
C PHE A 52 -8.20 -16.93 6.56
N MET A 53 -7.67 -18.14 6.34
CA MET A 53 -8.06 -19.31 7.13
C MET A 53 -7.66 -19.18 8.59
N ALA A 54 -6.51 -18.59 8.88
CA ALA A 54 -6.11 -18.30 10.26
C ALA A 54 -7.09 -17.35 10.98
N ALA A 55 -7.73 -16.42 10.26
CA ALA A 55 -8.74 -15.52 10.83
C ALA A 55 -10.09 -16.21 11.08
N LEU A 56 -10.32 -17.36 10.47
CA LEU A 56 -11.53 -18.19 10.58
C LEU A 56 -11.24 -19.51 11.30
N ASP A 57 -10.27 -19.48 12.23
CA ASP A 57 -9.86 -20.61 13.07
C ASP A 57 -9.54 -21.91 12.31
N ASN A 58 -9.14 -21.78 11.04
CA ASN A 58 -8.83 -22.86 10.09
C ASN A 58 -9.98 -23.87 9.91
N GLU A 59 -11.24 -23.43 9.96
CA GLU A 59 -12.40 -24.32 9.78
C GLU A 59 -12.46 -24.95 8.38
N PRO A 60 -12.33 -26.29 8.24
CA PRO A 60 -12.26 -26.93 6.92
C PRO A 60 -13.52 -26.77 6.06
N GLU A 61 -14.69 -26.72 6.69
CA GLU A 61 -15.97 -26.58 5.98
C GLU A 61 -16.11 -25.17 5.37
N ILE A 62 -15.65 -24.15 6.07
CA ILE A 62 -15.60 -22.77 5.55
C ILE A 62 -14.66 -22.70 4.35
N PHE A 63 -13.49 -23.34 4.43
CA PHE A 63 -12.56 -23.43 3.30
C PHE A 63 -13.19 -24.11 2.08
N ARG A 64 -13.85 -25.24 2.28
CA ARG A 64 -14.53 -25.98 1.20
C ARG A 64 -15.59 -25.12 0.51
N ARG A 65 -16.45 -24.47 1.30
CA ARG A 65 -17.49 -23.56 0.77
C ARG A 65 -16.87 -22.37 0.03
N TYR A 66 -15.78 -21.81 0.55
CA TYR A 66 -15.04 -20.75 -0.14
C TYR A 66 -14.55 -21.21 -1.51
N VAL A 67 -13.87 -22.37 -1.59
CA VAL A 67 -13.38 -22.93 -2.86
C VAL A 67 -14.52 -23.20 -3.84
N GLU A 68 -15.63 -23.79 -3.37
CA GLU A 68 -16.83 -24.03 -4.18
C GLU A 68 -17.38 -22.73 -4.79
N MET A 69 -17.42 -21.65 -4.00
CA MET A 69 -17.89 -20.34 -4.46
C MET A 69 -16.91 -19.63 -5.39
N VAL A 70 -15.60 -19.71 -5.14
CA VAL A 70 -14.60 -19.18 -6.07
C VAL A 70 -14.68 -19.90 -7.42
N ASN A 71 -14.90 -21.21 -7.41
CA ASN A 71 -15.09 -21.97 -8.65
C ASN A 71 -16.33 -21.53 -9.44
N GLN A 72 -17.41 -21.12 -8.77
CA GLN A 72 -18.56 -20.49 -9.42
C GLN A 72 -18.20 -19.12 -10.04
N CYS A 73 -17.40 -18.31 -9.33
CA CYS A 73 -16.89 -17.04 -9.85
C CYS A 73 -16.02 -17.25 -11.11
N LEU A 74 -15.12 -18.24 -11.10
CA LEU A 74 -14.31 -18.59 -12.26
C LEU A 74 -15.18 -19.09 -13.44
N GLY A 75 -16.24 -19.85 -13.14
CA GLY A 75 -17.24 -20.27 -14.13
C GLY A 75 -17.96 -19.07 -14.78
N TYR A 76 -18.39 -18.11 -13.96
CA TYR A 76 -18.99 -16.85 -14.42
C TYR A 76 -18.05 -16.09 -15.37
N ILE A 77 -16.78 -15.92 -14.99
CA ILE A 77 -15.79 -15.22 -15.80
C ILE A 77 -15.62 -15.88 -17.17
N ARG A 78 -15.48 -17.20 -17.23
CA ARG A 78 -15.36 -17.92 -18.52
C ARG A 78 -16.56 -17.69 -19.43
N ARG A 79 -17.77 -17.69 -18.86
CA ARG A 79 -19.02 -17.51 -19.60
C ARG A 79 -19.15 -16.09 -20.15
N GLU A 80 -18.89 -15.08 -19.31
CA GLU A 80 -19.11 -13.68 -19.69
C GLU A 80 -17.95 -13.05 -20.45
N CYS A 81 -16.74 -13.59 -20.31
CA CYS A 81 -15.53 -13.07 -20.97
C CYS A 81 -15.00 -14.00 -22.06
N GLY A 82 -15.88 -14.73 -22.76
CA GLY A 82 -15.50 -15.60 -23.87
C GLY A 82 -14.61 -14.88 -24.91
N GLY A 83 -13.61 -15.61 -25.43
CA GLY A 83 -12.64 -15.07 -26.41
C GLY A 83 -11.52 -14.21 -25.80
N CYS A 84 -11.42 -14.12 -24.48
CA CYS A 84 -10.31 -13.49 -23.77
C CYS A 84 -9.28 -14.54 -23.31
N ASN A 85 -8.06 -14.09 -23.03
CA ASN A 85 -7.06 -14.91 -22.36
C ASN A 85 -7.24 -14.81 -20.85
N PHE A 86 -7.38 -15.92 -20.14
CA PHE A 86 -7.65 -15.93 -18.71
C PHE A 86 -6.36 -16.15 -17.92
N PHE A 87 -6.14 -15.33 -16.90
CA PHE A 87 -4.98 -15.44 -16.03
C PHE A 87 -5.40 -15.45 -14.56
N TYR A 88 -4.82 -16.36 -13.79
CA TYR A 88 -4.90 -16.38 -12.34
C TYR A 88 -3.61 -15.81 -11.76
N LYS A 89 -3.72 -14.74 -10.98
CA LYS A 89 -2.59 -14.15 -10.25
C LYS A 89 -2.72 -14.50 -8.77
N PRO A 90 -1.91 -15.43 -8.23
CA PRO A 90 -1.89 -15.73 -6.81
C PRO A 90 -1.52 -14.50 -5.97
N HIS A 91 -1.99 -14.47 -4.73
CA HIS A 91 -1.49 -13.50 -3.75
C HIS A 91 0.01 -13.77 -3.50
N PRO A 92 0.87 -12.74 -3.30
CA PRO A 92 2.31 -12.96 -3.07
C PRO A 92 2.64 -13.87 -1.88
N ALA A 93 1.74 -13.95 -0.89
CA ALA A 93 1.87 -14.83 0.27
C ALA A 93 1.08 -16.15 0.15
N ASP A 94 0.37 -16.37 -0.97
CA ASP A 94 -0.32 -17.64 -1.23
C ASP A 94 0.70 -18.75 -1.47
N LEU A 95 0.43 -19.92 -0.89
CA LEU A 95 1.24 -21.12 -1.06
C LEU A 95 0.47 -22.24 -1.76
N ASP A 96 -0.87 -22.24 -1.73
CA ASP A 96 -1.65 -23.44 -2.05
C ASP A 96 -3.07 -23.19 -2.62
N GLU A 97 -3.64 -21.97 -2.61
CA GLU A 97 -5.05 -21.74 -3.03
C GLU A 97 -5.32 -22.32 -4.42
N GLN A 98 -4.41 -22.04 -5.36
CA GLN A 98 -4.48 -22.50 -6.74
C GLN A 98 -4.63 -24.02 -6.90
N LYS A 99 -4.23 -24.84 -5.91
CA LYS A 99 -4.33 -26.30 -5.97
C LYS A 99 -5.78 -26.79 -5.82
N PHE A 100 -6.65 -25.97 -5.24
CA PHE A 100 -8.05 -26.32 -4.96
C PHE A 100 -9.03 -25.70 -5.96
N LEU A 101 -8.57 -24.74 -6.75
CA LEU A 101 -9.39 -24.02 -7.72
C LEU A 101 -9.46 -24.77 -9.06
N ASN A 102 -10.64 -24.76 -9.67
CA ASN A 102 -10.81 -25.15 -11.06
C ASN A 102 -10.28 -24.01 -11.94
N LEU A 103 -9.00 -24.08 -12.27
CA LEU A 103 -8.30 -23.12 -13.14
C LEU A 103 -8.30 -23.54 -14.61
N SER A 104 -9.19 -24.43 -15.05
CA SER A 104 -9.26 -24.85 -16.46
C SER A 104 -9.37 -23.63 -17.40
N GLY A 105 -8.45 -23.50 -18.36
CA GLY A 105 -8.38 -22.37 -19.27
C GLY A 105 -7.76 -21.08 -18.69
N PHE A 106 -7.36 -21.05 -17.42
CA PHE A 106 -6.58 -19.96 -16.82
C PHE A 106 -5.10 -20.32 -16.81
N GLU A 107 -4.26 -19.39 -17.25
CA GLU A 107 -2.82 -19.47 -17.05
C GLU A 107 -2.44 -18.88 -15.68
N VAL A 108 -1.58 -19.57 -14.93
CA VAL A 108 -1.14 -19.11 -13.62
C VAL A 108 0.08 -18.20 -13.77
N ILE A 109 -0.05 -16.96 -13.31
CA ILE A 109 1.04 -16.00 -13.27
C ILE A 109 2.00 -16.37 -12.15
N LYS A 110 3.24 -16.70 -12.51
CA LYS A 110 4.29 -17.12 -11.57
C LYS A 110 5.00 -15.95 -10.87
N GLU A 111 4.81 -14.73 -11.35
CA GLU A 111 5.44 -13.54 -10.76
C GLU A 111 4.80 -13.20 -9.39
N HIS A 112 5.61 -13.29 -8.33
CA HIS A 112 5.19 -13.02 -6.95
C HIS A 112 5.18 -11.52 -6.56
N VAL A 113 5.12 -10.60 -7.54
CA VAL A 113 4.99 -9.17 -7.26
C VAL A 113 3.59 -8.80 -6.77
N ASN A 114 3.48 -7.66 -6.08
CA ASN A 114 2.19 -7.10 -5.69
C ASN A 114 1.29 -6.83 -6.91
N ALA A 115 -0.02 -6.87 -6.70
CA ALA A 115 -1.02 -6.63 -7.75
C ALA A 115 -0.84 -5.26 -8.42
N GLU A 116 -0.55 -4.22 -7.66
CA GLU A 116 -0.35 -2.84 -8.15
C GLU A 116 0.72 -2.77 -9.25
N ILE A 117 1.86 -3.41 -9.02
CA ILE A 117 3.00 -3.38 -9.94
C ILE A 117 2.66 -4.18 -11.20
N PHE A 118 2.06 -5.36 -11.02
CA PHE A 118 1.62 -6.19 -12.14
C PHE A 118 0.60 -5.46 -13.02
N LEU A 119 -0.42 -4.85 -12.41
CA LEU A 119 -1.45 -4.10 -13.12
C LEU A 119 -0.85 -2.90 -13.84
N TRP A 120 0.03 -2.15 -13.19
CA TRP A 120 0.70 -0.98 -13.80
C TRP A 120 1.46 -1.34 -15.08
N LYS A 121 2.26 -2.41 -15.05
CA LYS A 121 3.02 -2.88 -16.22
C LYS A 121 2.13 -3.34 -17.37
N ASN A 122 1.06 -4.05 -17.05
CA ASN A 122 0.25 -4.77 -18.02
C ASN A 122 -1.07 -4.07 -18.39
N ARG A 123 -1.30 -2.84 -17.92
CA ARG A 123 -2.61 -2.17 -17.98
C ARG A 123 -3.21 -2.08 -19.39
N GLU A 124 -2.39 -1.85 -20.41
CA GLU A 124 -2.87 -1.72 -21.81
C GLU A 124 -3.34 -3.06 -22.40
N SER A 125 -2.87 -4.17 -21.83
CA SER A 125 -3.16 -5.52 -22.29
C SER A 125 -4.37 -6.12 -21.54
N ILE A 126 -4.69 -5.60 -20.36
CA ILE A 126 -5.75 -6.08 -19.48
C ILE A 126 -7.10 -5.48 -19.89
N LYS A 127 -8.06 -6.35 -20.20
CA LYS A 127 -9.46 -5.98 -20.45
C LYS A 127 -10.24 -5.74 -19.16
N SER A 128 -10.07 -6.65 -18.19
CA SER A 128 -10.80 -6.60 -16.93
C SER A 128 -10.12 -7.39 -15.82
N VAL A 129 -10.37 -6.97 -14.58
CA VAL A 129 -9.81 -7.57 -13.37
C VAL A 129 -10.93 -8.00 -12.44
N PHE A 130 -10.82 -9.20 -11.89
CA PHE A 130 -11.76 -9.81 -10.98
C PHE A 130 -11.08 -10.23 -9.69
N ALA A 131 -11.78 -10.19 -8.57
CA ALA A 131 -11.35 -10.80 -7.33
C ALA A 131 -12.55 -11.05 -6.42
N VAL A 132 -12.37 -11.84 -5.36
CA VAL A 132 -13.37 -11.92 -4.29
C VAL A 132 -13.40 -10.60 -3.52
N ASN A 133 -12.30 -10.22 -2.88
CA ASN A 133 -12.20 -9.05 -2.01
C ASN A 133 -10.78 -8.45 -1.98
N SER A 134 -10.04 -8.54 -3.09
CA SER A 134 -8.68 -8.03 -3.17
C SER A 134 -8.64 -6.51 -3.23
N LEU A 135 -7.73 -5.88 -2.47
CA LEU A 135 -7.43 -4.46 -2.60
C LEU A 135 -6.81 -4.12 -3.97
N GLY A 136 -6.25 -5.11 -4.68
CA GLY A 136 -5.78 -4.93 -6.05
C GLY A 136 -6.88 -4.49 -7.02
N LEU A 137 -8.17 -4.72 -6.69
CA LEU A 137 -9.28 -4.18 -7.47
C LEU A 137 -9.38 -2.64 -7.40
N LEU A 138 -9.03 -2.05 -6.25
CA LEU A 138 -8.97 -0.59 -6.11
C LEU A 138 -7.88 -0.01 -7.01
N SER A 139 -6.75 -0.70 -7.05
CA SER A 139 -5.62 -0.33 -7.90
C SER A 139 -5.99 -0.46 -9.37
N ALA A 140 -6.64 -1.56 -9.77
CA ALA A 140 -7.17 -1.76 -11.13
C ALA A 140 -8.13 -0.62 -11.54
N TYR A 141 -9.10 -0.30 -10.69
CA TYR A 141 -10.02 0.81 -10.91
C TYR A 141 -9.27 2.15 -11.06
N GLY A 142 -8.29 2.40 -10.18
CA GLY A 142 -7.46 3.61 -10.24
C GLY A 142 -6.58 3.72 -11.50
N PHE A 143 -6.26 2.59 -12.15
CA PHE A 143 -5.61 2.58 -13.47
C PHE A 143 -6.58 2.76 -14.64
N GLY A 144 -7.89 2.82 -14.39
CA GLY A 144 -8.91 2.90 -15.43
C GLY A 144 -9.33 1.54 -15.99
N LEU A 145 -9.02 0.44 -15.30
CA LEU A 145 -9.39 -0.92 -15.72
C LEU A 145 -10.75 -1.32 -15.15
N ASN A 146 -11.59 -1.92 -15.98
CA ASN A 146 -12.86 -2.52 -15.54
C ASN A 146 -12.57 -3.56 -14.45
N ALA A 147 -13.03 -3.30 -13.22
CA ALA A 147 -12.70 -4.09 -12.05
C ALA A 147 -13.98 -4.59 -11.38
N TYR A 148 -13.99 -5.85 -10.95
CA TYR A 148 -15.20 -6.50 -10.47
C TYR A 148 -14.95 -7.31 -9.19
N ALA A 149 -15.72 -7.02 -8.14
CA ALA A 149 -15.70 -7.74 -6.87
C ALA A 149 -16.84 -8.76 -6.79
N PHE A 150 -16.52 -9.95 -6.29
CA PHE A 150 -17.50 -10.99 -5.93
C PHE A 150 -17.83 -10.99 -4.43
N SER A 151 -17.36 -10.01 -3.66
CA SER A 151 -17.39 -10.01 -2.19
C SER A 151 -18.78 -10.27 -1.60
N GLU A 152 -19.85 -9.77 -2.25
CA GLU A 152 -21.22 -9.90 -1.75
C GLU A 152 -21.68 -11.35 -1.59
N PHE A 153 -21.28 -12.25 -2.49
CA PHE A 153 -21.62 -13.68 -2.36
C PHE A 153 -20.99 -14.30 -1.10
N PHE A 154 -19.84 -13.78 -0.68
CA PHE A 154 -19.04 -14.38 0.39
C PHE A 154 -19.42 -13.85 1.78
N ARG A 155 -20.44 -12.99 1.91
CA ARG A 155 -20.94 -12.54 3.23
C ARG A 155 -21.23 -13.69 4.21
N PRO A 156 -21.87 -14.81 3.82
CA PRO A 156 -22.09 -15.95 4.72
C PRO A 156 -20.81 -16.68 5.15
N ILE A 157 -19.71 -16.51 4.41
CA ILE A 157 -18.40 -17.11 4.71
C ILE A 157 -17.58 -16.16 5.60
N PHE A 158 -17.59 -14.87 5.27
CA PHE A 158 -16.84 -13.85 5.98
C PHE A 158 -17.46 -13.49 7.34
N GLY A 159 -18.78 -13.64 7.45
CA GLY A 159 -19.54 -13.09 8.56
C GLY A 159 -19.61 -11.56 8.52
N GLU A 160 -20.53 -10.99 9.29
CA GLU A 160 -20.86 -9.56 9.25
C GLU A 160 -19.65 -8.66 9.50
N LYS A 161 -18.85 -8.97 10.51
CA LYS A 161 -17.74 -8.10 10.93
C LYS A 161 -16.63 -7.98 9.89
N LEU A 162 -16.28 -9.08 9.21
CA LEU A 162 -15.26 -9.04 8.15
C LEU A 162 -15.85 -8.38 6.90
N PHE A 163 -17.13 -8.62 6.62
CA PHE A 163 -17.82 -8.01 5.49
C PHE A 163 -17.92 -6.48 5.62
N GLU A 164 -18.26 -5.95 6.80
CA GLU A 164 -18.25 -4.50 7.08
C GLU A 164 -16.91 -3.86 6.72
N SER A 165 -15.79 -4.50 7.10
CA SER A 165 -14.46 -3.99 6.76
C SER A 165 -14.15 -4.03 5.27
N ILE A 166 -14.72 -4.99 4.52
CA ILE A 166 -14.56 -5.09 3.06
C ILE A 166 -15.41 -4.01 2.38
N ASP A 167 -16.64 -3.80 2.85
CA ASP A 167 -17.57 -2.79 2.34
C ASP A 167 -17.04 -1.37 2.54
N ASP A 168 -16.46 -1.09 3.71
CA ASP A 168 -15.73 0.15 4.00
C ASP A 168 -14.59 0.39 2.99
N CYS A 169 -13.93 -0.67 2.52
CA CYS A 169 -12.85 -0.60 1.53
C CYS A 169 -13.34 -0.43 0.09
N TYR A 170 -14.63 -0.63 -0.21
CA TYR A 170 -15.20 -0.45 -1.55
C TYR A 170 -16.22 0.68 -1.62
N THR A 171 -16.43 1.39 -0.51
CA THR A 171 -17.33 2.54 -0.42
C THR A 171 -17.00 3.59 -1.48
N GLY A 172 -18.00 3.96 -2.27
CA GLY A 172 -17.89 4.98 -3.32
C GLY A 172 -17.63 4.43 -4.73
N LEU A 173 -17.43 3.12 -4.90
CA LEU A 173 -17.31 2.50 -6.21
C LEU A 173 -18.68 2.35 -6.90
N PRO A 174 -18.72 2.37 -8.25
CA PRO A 174 -19.98 2.26 -8.98
C PRO A 174 -20.63 0.88 -8.79
N ASP A 175 -21.96 0.81 -8.84
CA ASP A 175 -22.70 -0.46 -8.67
C ASP A 175 -22.22 -1.59 -9.59
N LYS A 176 -21.81 -1.24 -10.82
CA LYS A 176 -21.28 -2.21 -11.81
C LYS A 176 -19.96 -2.87 -11.39
N PHE A 177 -19.26 -2.31 -10.40
CA PHE A 177 -18.08 -2.93 -9.79
C PHE A 177 -18.45 -4.20 -9.03
N PHE A 178 -19.69 -4.32 -8.53
CA PHE A 178 -20.11 -5.46 -7.71
C PHE A 178 -20.85 -6.50 -8.57
N ILE A 179 -20.37 -7.75 -8.52
CA ILE A 179 -21.12 -8.88 -9.06
C ILE A 179 -21.98 -9.47 -7.94
N ARG A 180 -23.30 -9.37 -8.10
CA ARG A 180 -24.29 -9.74 -7.07
C ARG A 180 -25.11 -10.95 -7.44
N ASP A 181 -25.18 -11.27 -8.73
CA ASP A 181 -25.89 -12.43 -9.26
C ASP A 181 -25.07 -13.11 -10.36
N PHE A 182 -24.87 -14.43 -10.27
CA PHE A 182 -24.20 -15.20 -11.32
C PHE A 182 -25.03 -15.29 -12.61
N GLY A 183 -26.32 -14.95 -12.58
CA GLY A 183 -27.17 -14.77 -13.76
C GLY A 183 -26.98 -13.42 -14.47
N GLN A 184 -26.36 -12.43 -13.83
CA GLN A 184 -26.23 -11.09 -14.40
C GLN A 184 -25.23 -11.05 -15.56
N ARG A 185 -25.54 -10.28 -16.60
CA ARG A 185 -24.59 -10.03 -17.71
C ARG A 185 -23.46 -9.12 -17.27
N LEU A 186 -22.24 -9.45 -17.68
CA LEU A 186 -21.11 -8.56 -17.44
C LEU A 186 -21.26 -7.28 -18.27
N THR A 187 -21.28 -6.14 -17.59
CA THR A 187 -21.44 -4.84 -18.24
C THR A 187 -20.21 -4.00 -17.96
N ALA A 188 -19.43 -3.73 -19.01
CA ALA A 188 -18.34 -2.77 -18.92
C ALA A 188 -18.87 -1.38 -18.58
N TYR A 189 -18.03 -0.58 -17.95
CA TYR A 189 -18.33 0.79 -17.62
C TYR A 189 -17.12 1.69 -17.87
N ASP A 190 -17.40 2.89 -18.36
CA ASP A 190 -16.34 3.86 -18.65
C ASP A 190 -15.78 4.40 -17.34
N ILE A 191 -14.50 4.11 -17.12
CA ILE A 191 -13.79 4.61 -15.96
C ILE A 191 -13.11 5.92 -16.36
N SER A 192 -13.75 7.03 -16.01
CA SER A 192 -13.12 8.34 -16.09
C SER A 192 -12.25 8.55 -14.85
N VAL A 193 -11.00 8.06 -14.86
CA VAL A 193 -10.03 8.43 -13.83
C VAL A 193 -9.69 9.92 -14.01
N LYS A 194 -10.32 10.77 -13.21
CA LYS A 194 -10.09 12.21 -13.25
C LYS A 194 -8.79 12.55 -12.53
N VAL A 195 -8.02 13.46 -13.13
CA VAL A 195 -6.87 14.08 -12.47
C VAL A 195 -7.38 14.80 -11.23
N ASP A 196 -6.76 14.56 -10.07
CA ASP A 196 -7.11 15.25 -8.84
C ASP A 196 -6.47 16.66 -8.85
N PRO A 197 -7.27 17.73 -8.99
CA PRO A 197 -6.73 19.09 -9.05
C PRO A 197 -6.14 19.53 -7.70
N VAL A 198 -6.60 18.96 -6.58
CA VAL A 198 -6.11 19.29 -5.24
C VAL A 198 -4.68 18.80 -5.07
N LEU A 199 -4.43 17.53 -5.42
CA LEU A 199 -3.08 16.97 -5.36
C LEU A 199 -2.15 17.66 -6.36
N GLY A 200 -2.62 17.91 -7.59
CA GLY A 200 -1.85 18.60 -8.62
C GLY A 200 -1.43 20.01 -8.18
N GLY A 201 -2.38 20.82 -7.71
CA GLY A 201 -2.12 22.17 -7.20
C GLY A 201 -1.16 22.17 -6.01
N PHE A 202 -1.39 21.28 -5.03
CA PHE A 202 -0.50 21.12 -3.89
C PHE A 202 0.95 20.82 -4.30
N LEU A 203 1.15 19.87 -5.22
CA LEU A 203 2.49 19.51 -5.68
C LEU A 203 3.16 20.66 -6.43
N MET A 204 2.42 21.40 -7.27
CA MET A 204 2.96 22.58 -7.94
C MET A 204 3.42 23.63 -6.92
N ASP A 205 2.59 23.95 -5.93
CA ASP A 205 2.95 24.90 -4.87
C ASP A 205 4.18 24.46 -4.08
N LEU A 206 4.25 23.16 -3.75
CA LEU A 206 5.39 22.56 -3.07
C LEU A 206 6.69 22.71 -3.88
N LEU A 207 6.64 22.45 -5.19
CA LEU A 207 7.79 22.54 -6.11
C LEU A 207 8.18 23.99 -6.44
N VAL A 208 7.22 24.91 -6.44
CA VAL A 208 7.50 26.35 -6.60
C VAL A 208 8.22 26.88 -5.37
N LYS A 209 7.72 26.55 -4.18
CA LYS A 209 8.26 27.01 -2.89
C LYS A 209 9.63 26.40 -2.55
N ASN A 210 9.90 25.18 -2.98
CA ASN A 210 11.13 24.46 -2.66
C ASN A 210 11.93 24.18 -3.94
N LYS A 211 13.18 24.65 -4.02
CA LYS A 211 14.04 24.54 -5.21
C LYS A 211 15.10 23.41 -5.14
N GLY A 212 15.20 22.70 -4.01
CA GLY A 212 16.15 21.60 -3.81
C GLY A 212 15.65 20.24 -4.32
N ASP A 213 16.39 19.18 -4.04
CA ASP A 213 16.08 17.83 -4.53
C ASP A 213 14.82 17.25 -3.84
N ILE A 214 14.17 16.31 -4.51
CA ILE A 214 13.05 15.54 -3.93
C ILE A 214 13.58 14.21 -3.40
N TRP A 215 13.29 13.90 -2.15
CA TRP A 215 13.68 12.67 -1.47
C TRP A 215 12.44 11.86 -1.14
N PHE A 216 12.21 10.79 -1.89
CA PHE A 216 11.20 9.79 -1.58
C PHE A 216 11.75 8.77 -0.61
N ILE A 217 11.06 8.55 0.52
CA ILE A 217 11.44 7.53 1.51
C ILE A 217 10.35 6.48 1.57
N VAL A 218 10.71 5.23 1.31
CA VAL A 218 9.75 4.12 1.23
C VAL A 218 10.28 2.87 1.91
N SER A 219 9.38 2.17 2.59
CA SER A 219 9.61 0.82 3.11
C SER A 219 8.71 -0.20 2.41
N ALA A 220 7.44 0.15 2.22
CA ALA A 220 6.43 -0.76 1.70
C ALA A 220 6.35 -0.70 0.18
N THR A 221 6.22 -1.86 -0.45
CA THR A 221 6.32 -2.02 -1.90
C THR A 221 5.06 -1.54 -2.63
N GLU A 222 3.91 -1.50 -1.95
CA GLU A 222 2.65 -0.97 -2.47
C GLU A 222 2.70 0.52 -2.88
N PHE A 223 3.63 1.31 -2.33
CA PHE A 223 3.77 2.72 -2.69
C PHE A 223 4.52 2.95 -4.00
N ILE A 224 5.16 1.93 -4.59
CA ILE A 224 6.12 2.18 -5.67
C ILE A 224 5.46 2.83 -6.90
N VAL A 225 4.25 2.41 -7.26
CA VAL A 225 3.56 3.00 -8.42
C VAL A 225 3.08 4.43 -8.11
N ILE A 226 2.72 4.72 -6.85
CA ILE A 226 2.43 6.09 -6.40
C ILE A 226 3.68 6.95 -6.59
N LEU A 227 4.84 6.47 -6.13
CA LEU A 227 6.10 7.20 -6.24
C LEU A 227 6.52 7.43 -7.69
N VAL A 228 6.36 6.44 -8.57
CA VAL A 228 6.60 6.59 -10.01
C VAL A 228 5.64 7.62 -10.61
N SER A 229 4.37 7.60 -10.23
CA SER A 229 3.37 8.58 -10.68
C SER A 229 3.75 10.00 -10.27
N LEU A 230 4.15 10.19 -9.01
CA LEU A 230 4.60 11.47 -8.49
C LEU A 230 5.91 11.92 -9.16
N ALA A 231 6.87 11.02 -9.37
CA ALA A 231 8.11 11.33 -10.06
C ALA A 231 7.86 11.78 -11.50
N ASN A 232 6.97 11.10 -12.22
CA ASN A 232 6.59 11.49 -13.58
C ASN A 232 5.91 12.86 -13.61
N PHE A 233 5.01 13.16 -12.67
CA PHE A 233 4.43 14.49 -12.53
C PHE A 233 5.49 15.57 -12.28
N ILE A 234 6.40 15.34 -11.33
CA ILE A 234 7.48 16.27 -10.99
C ILE A 234 8.37 16.52 -12.21
N LYS A 235 8.78 15.48 -12.94
CA LYS A 235 9.64 15.61 -14.13
C LYS A 235 8.93 16.32 -15.30
N LYS A 236 7.61 16.17 -15.44
CA LYS A 236 6.84 16.95 -16.42
C LYS A 236 6.81 18.45 -16.07
N PHE A 237 6.73 18.78 -14.79
CA PHE A 237 6.68 20.17 -14.32
C PHE A 237 8.06 20.84 -14.24
N ASP A 238 9.07 20.11 -13.74
CA ASP A 238 10.45 20.56 -13.59
C ASP A 238 11.42 19.43 -14.01
N PRO A 239 11.73 19.31 -15.32
CA PRO A 239 12.55 18.22 -15.86
C PRO A 239 13.96 18.11 -15.25
N LYS A 240 14.50 19.23 -14.76
CA LYS A 240 15.85 19.29 -14.18
C LYS A 240 15.87 18.93 -12.70
N ARG A 241 14.72 18.86 -12.04
CA ARG A 241 14.61 18.52 -10.62
C ARG A 241 15.16 17.12 -10.38
N LYS A 242 16.12 16.97 -9.48
CA LYS A 242 16.59 15.63 -9.09
C LYS A 242 15.61 14.98 -8.12
N ILE A 243 15.39 13.69 -8.33
CA ILE A 243 14.51 12.84 -7.55
C ILE A 243 15.31 11.65 -7.06
N LYS A 244 15.39 11.50 -5.75
CA LYS A 244 16.11 10.42 -5.07
C LYS A 244 15.11 9.50 -4.39
N LEU A 245 15.31 8.20 -4.51
CA LEU A 245 14.51 7.19 -3.83
C LEU A 245 15.35 6.48 -2.77
N VAL A 246 14.93 6.57 -1.52
CA VAL A 246 15.52 5.87 -0.39
C VAL A 246 14.63 4.70 -0.01
N ILE A 247 15.17 3.50 -0.14
CA ILE A 247 14.47 2.25 0.14
C ILE A 247 14.97 1.68 1.46
N SER A 248 14.06 1.56 2.43
CA SER A 248 14.29 0.73 3.62
C SER A 248 14.12 -0.74 3.22
N ARG A 249 15.24 -1.35 2.79
CA ARG A 249 15.23 -2.65 2.12
C ARG A 249 14.83 -3.79 3.06
N HIS A 250 13.82 -4.54 2.65
CA HIS A 250 13.42 -5.82 3.23
C HIS A 250 13.12 -6.84 2.13
N HIS A 251 12.93 -8.11 2.48
CA HIS A 251 12.85 -9.22 1.52
C HIS A 251 11.83 -9.07 0.37
N ARG A 252 10.75 -8.29 0.52
CA ARG A 252 9.77 -8.11 -0.58
C ARG A 252 10.32 -7.23 -1.69
N TRP A 253 11.33 -6.41 -1.42
CA TRP A 253 12.04 -5.64 -2.46
C TRP A 253 12.86 -6.53 -3.37
N ASP A 254 13.26 -7.73 -2.92
CA ASP A 254 13.97 -8.69 -3.75
C ASP A 254 13.06 -9.33 -4.82
N LEU A 255 11.73 -9.17 -4.68
CA LEU A 255 10.73 -9.62 -5.66
C LEU A 255 10.48 -8.58 -6.77
N ILE A 256 10.95 -7.35 -6.60
CA ILE A 256 10.71 -6.26 -7.56
C ILE A 256 11.93 -6.13 -8.47
N SER A 257 11.71 -6.22 -9.78
CA SER A 257 12.73 -5.83 -10.74
C SER A 257 12.89 -4.30 -10.73
N LEU A 258 14.01 -3.87 -10.14
CA LEU A 258 14.38 -2.46 -9.98
C LEU A 258 14.61 -1.75 -11.32
N ASP A 259 14.93 -2.50 -12.39
CA ASP A 259 15.14 -1.95 -13.72
C ASP A 259 13.88 -1.23 -14.25
N ASN A 260 12.69 -1.68 -13.83
CA ASN A 260 11.44 -1.04 -14.22
C ASN A 260 11.19 0.31 -13.53
N ILE A 261 11.85 0.58 -12.40
CA ILE A 261 11.61 1.80 -11.62
C ILE A 261 12.78 2.77 -11.68
N LYS A 262 14.00 2.27 -11.94
CA LYS A 262 15.23 3.06 -12.03
C LYS A 262 15.13 4.26 -12.98
N PRO A 263 14.46 4.19 -14.15
CA PRO A 263 14.34 5.34 -15.05
C PRO A 263 13.66 6.57 -14.45
N TYR A 264 12.87 6.42 -13.38
CA TYR A 264 12.11 7.51 -12.77
C TYR A 264 12.86 8.24 -11.65
N PHE A 265 14.02 7.74 -11.24
CA PHE A 265 14.78 8.28 -10.11
C PHE A 265 16.23 8.52 -10.52
N ASP A 266 16.75 9.71 -10.24
CA ASP A 266 18.13 10.08 -10.53
C ASP A 266 19.12 9.32 -9.62
N GLU A 267 18.67 8.90 -8.44
CA GLU A 267 19.45 8.13 -7.48
C GLU A 267 18.56 7.18 -6.68
N ILE A 268 19.00 5.94 -6.47
CA ILE A 268 18.34 4.97 -5.58
C ILE A 268 19.32 4.56 -4.49
N ILE A 269 18.94 4.78 -3.23
CA ILE A 269 19.74 4.52 -2.04
C ILE A 269 19.08 3.41 -1.24
N PHE A 270 19.81 2.34 -0.95
CA PHE A 270 19.33 1.24 -0.12
C PHE A 270 19.86 1.39 1.30
N LEU A 271 18.95 1.49 2.26
CA LEU A 271 19.27 1.44 3.67
C LEU A 271 18.70 0.16 4.29
N PRO A 272 19.45 -0.53 5.16
CA PRO A 272 18.94 -1.75 5.76
C PRO A 272 17.75 -1.45 6.68
N ARG A 273 16.71 -2.28 6.61
CA ARG A 273 15.59 -2.19 7.55
C ARG A 273 16.05 -2.48 8.98
N VAL A 274 15.61 -1.65 9.92
CA VAL A 274 15.93 -1.75 11.34
C VAL A 274 14.71 -2.28 12.09
N PHE A 275 14.79 -3.53 12.52
CA PHE A 275 13.78 -4.13 13.39
C PHE A 275 14.06 -3.80 14.86
N TYR A 276 13.00 -3.52 15.62
CA TYR A 276 13.14 -3.22 17.05
C TYR A 276 13.59 -4.48 17.78
N SER A 277 14.84 -4.46 18.26
CA SER A 277 15.49 -5.63 18.85
C SER A 277 16.48 -5.21 19.94
N LEU A 278 16.57 -6.01 21.00
CA LEU A 278 17.57 -5.81 22.06
C LEU A 278 18.92 -6.49 21.75
N LYS A 279 19.04 -7.20 20.61
CA LYS A 279 20.31 -7.78 20.20
C LYS A 279 21.29 -6.65 19.90
N ILE A 280 22.46 -6.66 20.53
CA ILE A 280 23.47 -5.59 20.43
C ILE A 280 23.80 -5.28 18.96
N GLY A 281 24.02 -6.30 18.12
CA GLY A 281 24.29 -6.11 16.70
C GLY A 281 23.16 -5.38 15.94
N LYS A 282 21.90 -5.55 16.34
CA LYS A 282 20.75 -4.83 15.75
C LYS A 282 20.64 -3.40 16.26
N ILE A 283 21.01 -3.14 17.52
CA ILE A 283 21.12 -1.78 18.06
C ILE A 283 22.25 -1.02 17.35
N LEU A 284 23.42 -1.64 17.20
CA LEU A 284 24.53 -1.06 16.45
C LEU A 284 24.17 -0.80 14.98
N GLN A 285 23.39 -1.69 14.35
CA GLN A 285 22.85 -1.46 13.02
C GLN A 285 21.94 -0.23 12.98
N ALA A 286 21.05 -0.04 13.97
CA ALA A 286 20.21 1.16 14.07
C ALA A 286 21.04 2.45 14.15
N VAL A 287 22.09 2.45 14.99
CA VAL A 287 23.02 3.57 15.11
C VAL A 287 23.79 3.82 13.81
N LYS A 288 24.21 2.76 13.12
CA LYS A 288 24.88 2.86 11.81
C LYS A 288 23.97 3.53 10.78
N VAL A 289 22.72 3.08 10.66
CA VAL A 289 21.72 3.67 9.74
C VAL A 289 21.49 5.14 10.07
N TRP A 290 21.34 5.48 11.36
CA TRP A 290 21.19 6.86 11.79
C TRP A 290 22.40 7.75 11.38
N LYS A 291 23.64 7.24 11.55
CA LYS A 291 24.85 7.95 11.11
C LYS A 291 24.94 8.08 9.58
N GLU A 292 24.58 7.02 8.86
CA GLU A 292 24.60 6.99 7.39
C GLU A 292 23.64 8.04 6.81
N ILE A 293 22.41 8.12 7.35
CA ILE A 293 21.44 9.15 6.99
C ILE A 293 21.97 10.55 7.31
N ALA A 294 22.65 10.73 8.44
CA ALA A 294 23.24 12.01 8.81
C ALA A 294 24.36 12.47 7.85
N GLY A 295 24.99 11.54 7.11
CA GLY A 295 26.00 11.83 6.09
C GLY A 295 25.44 12.13 4.71
N LEU A 296 24.13 11.94 4.48
CA LEU A 296 23.49 12.26 3.20
C LEU A 296 23.45 13.77 2.97
N LYS A 297 23.71 14.19 1.73
CA LYS A 297 23.72 15.60 1.30
C LYS A 297 22.31 16.10 1.03
N VAL A 298 21.48 16.21 2.08
CA VAL A 298 20.14 16.82 2.02
C VAL A 298 20.29 18.34 2.22
N GLY A 299 19.96 19.13 1.20
CA GLY A 299 20.07 20.59 1.20
C GLY A 299 18.91 21.30 1.90
N GLN A 300 19.07 22.57 2.26
CA GLN A 300 18.08 23.37 3.01
C GLN A 300 16.76 23.62 2.25
N GLY A 301 16.73 23.42 0.94
CA GLY A 301 15.54 23.55 0.09
C GLY A 301 14.98 22.22 -0.43
N ASP A 302 15.53 21.10 0.03
CA ASP A 302 15.08 19.77 -0.39
C ASP A 302 13.74 19.42 0.25
N VAL A 303 12.96 18.58 -0.41
CA VAL A 303 11.65 18.10 0.06
C VAL A 303 11.74 16.62 0.40
N ILE A 304 11.23 16.24 1.57
CA ILE A 304 11.18 14.84 2.01
C ILE A 304 9.74 14.38 1.92
N ILE A 305 9.48 13.37 1.09
CA ILE A 305 8.16 12.77 0.91
C ILE A 305 8.25 11.31 1.33
N SER A 306 7.48 10.91 2.35
CA SER A 306 7.62 9.58 2.95
C SER A 306 6.33 8.78 2.97
N GLY A 307 6.40 7.52 2.54
CA GLY A 307 5.32 6.52 2.61
C GLY A 307 5.70 5.29 3.43
N SER A 308 6.54 5.45 4.47
CA SER A 308 7.15 4.30 5.18
C SER A 308 6.46 3.96 6.51
N GLN A 309 5.43 4.70 6.91
CA GLN A 309 4.55 4.39 8.04
C GLN A 309 5.30 4.17 9.37
N VAL A 310 6.11 5.16 9.78
CA VAL A 310 6.82 5.19 11.08
C VAL A 310 7.97 4.17 11.18
N GLU A 311 8.49 3.68 10.06
CA GLU A 311 9.73 2.90 10.05
C GLU A 311 10.93 3.73 10.52
N PHE A 312 11.95 3.05 11.05
CA PHE A 312 13.12 3.69 11.65
C PHE A 312 13.87 4.62 10.69
N VAL A 313 13.98 4.24 9.41
CA VAL A 313 14.61 5.04 8.36
C VAL A 313 13.87 6.36 8.15
N GLU A 314 12.54 6.32 7.99
CA GLU A 314 11.69 7.52 7.90
C GLU A 314 11.86 8.41 9.13
N ASN A 315 11.84 7.82 10.33
CA ASN A 315 12.01 8.54 11.58
C ASN A 315 13.37 9.29 11.64
N CYS A 316 14.45 8.65 11.18
CA CYS A 316 15.75 9.29 11.07
C CYS A 316 15.74 10.49 10.12
N PHE A 317 15.14 10.37 8.93
CA PHE A 317 15.02 11.47 7.98
C PHE A 317 14.23 12.65 8.56
N ILE A 318 13.01 12.42 9.02
CA ILE A 318 12.11 13.50 9.46
C ILE A 318 12.58 14.19 10.76
N SER A 319 13.34 13.46 11.60
CA SER A 319 13.91 14.00 12.84
C SER A 319 15.16 14.82 12.57
N ARG A 320 16.04 14.33 11.68
CA ARG A 320 17.31 14.98 11.36
C ARG A 320 17.12 16.22 10.50
N PHE A 321 16.29 16.11 9.47
CA PHE A 321 16.05 17.15 8.47
C PHE A 321 14.74 17.90 8.77
N LYS A 322 14.56 18.27 10.03
CA LYS A 322 13.31 18.89 10.54
C LYS A 322 13.00 20.28 9.96
N ASN A 323 13.99 20.92 9.34
CA ASN A 323 13.84 22.23 8.71
C ASN A 323 13.47 22.14 7.22
N ASN A 324 13.50 20.93 6.65
CA ASN A 324 13.05 20.66 5.29
C ASN A 324 11.53 20.52 5.25
N SER A 325 10.94 20.79 4.08
CA SER A 325 9.53 20.49 3.84
C SER A 325 9.30 18.97 3.90
N ARG A 326 8.45 18.52 4.82
CA ARG A 326 8.16 17.09 5.03
C ARG A 326 6.70 16.79 4.70
N VAL A 327 6.50 15.87 3.77
CA VAL A 327 5.20 15.36 3.35
C VAL A 327 5.07 13.90 3.77
N GLY A 328 4.09 13.60 4.61
CA GLY A 328 3.75 12.22 4.98
C GLY A 328 2.69 11.68 4.04
N MET A 329 2.83 10.45 3.59
CA MET A 329 1.86 9.73 2.77
C MET A 329 1.35 8.51 3.52
N LEU A 330 0.04 8.37 3.60
CA LEU A 330 -0.62 7.25 4.25
C LEU A 330 -1.74 6.72 3.36
N MET A 331 -1.92 5.41 3.33
CA MET A 331 -3.18 4.85 2.86
C MET A 331 -4.26 5.12 3.90
N LYS A 332 -5.49 5.39 3.49
CA LYS A 332 -6.62 5.59 4.42
C LYS A 332 -6.79 4.44 5.40
N ARG A 333 -6.62 3.19 4.94
CA ARG A 333 -6.62 2.00 5.80
C ARG A 333 -5.58 2.13 6.91
N ASP A 334 -4.34 2.43 6.57
CA ASP A 334 -3.25 2.48 7.55
C ASP A 334 -3.39 3.68 8.49
N PHE A 335 -3.96 4.79 8.02
CA PHE A 335 -4.40 5.89 8.85
C PHE A 335 -5.50 5.45 9.84
N TYR A 336 -6.55 4.78 9.36
CA TYR A 336 -7.64 4.28 10.20
C TYR A 336 -7.14 3.27 11.25
N THR A 337 -6.23 2.38 10.87
CA THR A 337 -5.65 1.37 11.77
C THR A 337 -4.72 2.00 12.81
N ASN A 338 -3.83 2.91 12.41
CA ASN A 338 -2.75 3.35 13.29
C ASN A 338 -2.99 4.72 13.94
N TYR A 339 -3.79 5.58 13.33
CA TYR A 339 -3.94 6.97 13.75
C TYR A 339 -5.35 7.33 14.20
N ASP A 340 -6.41 6.76 13.63
CA ASP A 340 -7.77 7.10 14.00
C ASP A 340 -8.07 6.75 15.47
N SER A 341 -8.30 7.79 16.28
CA SER A 341 -8.62 7.67 17.70
C SER A 341 -10.00 7.07 17.96
N ASN A 342 -10.89 7.07 16.95
CA ASN A 342 -12.23 6.51 17.03
C ASN A 342 -12.26 5.02 16.67
N ASN A 343 -11.18 4.47 16.10
CA ASN A 343 -11.12 3.06 15.75
C ASN A 343 -11.27 2.19 17.00
N SER A 344 -12.35 1.41 17.05
CA SER A 344 -12.77 0.64 18.22
C SER A 344 -11.81 -0.51 18.56
N LEU A 345 -11.08 -1.06 17.57
CA LEU A 345 -10.13 -2.16 17.77
C LEU A 345 -8.97 -1.77 18.69
N PHE A 346 -8.55 -0.50 18.65
CA PHE A 346 -7.36 -0.02 19.35
C PHE A 346 -7.71 0.91 20.51
N SER A 347 -8.72 1.76 20.34
CA SER A 347 -9.19 2.67 21.40
C SER A 347 -9.86 1.95 22.56
N LYS A 348 -10.33 0.70 22.38
CA LYS A 348 -10.99 -0.08 23.45
C LYS A 348 -10.17 -1.25 23.98
N ASN A 349 -9.12 -1.68 23.29
CA ASN A 349 -8.39 -2.90 23.61
C ASN A 349 -7.14 -2.67 24.47
N GLU A 350 -7.16 -3.17 25.71
CA GLU A 350 -6.08 -2.96 26.68
C GLU A 350 -4.93 -3.97 26.58
N ARG A 351 -5.04 -4.94 25.65
CA ARG A 351 -4.03 -5.99 25.50
C ARG A 351 -2.79 -5.55 24.74
N PHE A 352 -2.84 -4.42 24.02
CA PHE A 352 -1.70 -3.86 23.31
C PHE A 352 -0.61 -3.40 24.29
N LYS A 353 0.54 -4.08 24.26
CA LYS A 353 1.68 -3.80 25.14
C LYS A 353 2.94 -3.58 24.33
N PHE A 354 3.86 -2.80 24.91
CA PHE A 354 5.22 -2.73 24.40
C PHE A 354 5.89 -4.10 24.58
N SER A 355 6.57 -4.57 23.54
CA SER A 355 7.65 -5.54 23.76
C SER A 355 8.82 -4.86 24.49
N ARG A 356 9.70 -5.63 25.15
CA ARG A 356 10.89 -5.08 25.80
C ARG A 356 11.76 -4.27 24.82
N ALA A 357 11.88 -4.76 23.59
CA ALA A 357 12.60 -4.06 22.52
C ALA A 357 11.93 -2.73 22.13
N SER A 358 10.62 -2.73 21.94
CA SER A 358 9.89 -1.51 21.57
C SER A 358 9.89 -0.47 22.68
N TRP A 359 9.84 -0.91 23.94
CA TRP A 359 10.02 -0.02 25.08
C TRP A 359 11.42 0.60 25.10
N PHE A 360 12.48 -0.20 24.90
CA PHE A 360 13.86 0.30 24.84
C PHE A 360 14.06 1.31 23.70
N PHE A 361 13.55 1.01 22.51
CA PHE A 361 13.62 1.94 21.37
C PHE A 361 12.91 3.25 21.72
N ASN A 362 11.67 3.19 22.21
CA ASN A 362 10.89 4.38 22.52
C ASN A 362 11.46 5.23 23.67
N LYS A 363 11.96 4.59 24.72
CA LYS A 363 12.34 5.27 25.97
C LYS A 363 13.82 5.63 26.04
N ILE A 364 14.68 4.91 25.31
CA ILE A 364 16.12 5.06 25.41
C ILE A 364 16.70 5.41 24.05
N LEU A 365 16.62 4.51 23.07
CA LEU A 365 17.37 4.67 21.82
C LEU A 365 16.90 5.88 21.01
N GLU A 366 15.60 6.04 20.79
CA GLU A 366 15.05 7.17 20.02
C GLU A 366 15.39 8.52 20.66
N PRO A 367 15.17 8.74 21.98
CA PRO A 367 15.63 9.97 22.63
C PRO A 367 17.14 10.23 22.51
N VAL A 368 17.97 9.20 22.71
CA VAL A 368 19.44 9.33 22.62
C VAL A 368 19.88 9.74 21.21
N LEU A 369 19.20 9.21 20.18
CA LEU A 369 19.48 9.55 18.78
C LEU A 369 18.76 10.83 18.30
N GLY A 370 17.98 11.49 19.17
CA GLY A 370 17.22 12.69 18.83
C GLY A 370 16.05 12.43 17.87
N LEU A 371 15.52 11.20 17.87
CA LEU A 371 14.41 10.78 16.99
C LEU A 371 13.05 11.11 17.59
N LYS A 372 12.04 11.25 16.73
CA LYS A 372 10.64 11.33 17.14
C LYS A 372 10.24 10.03 17.81
N LYS A 373 9.49 10.12 18.91
CA LYS A 373 9.06 8.94 19.67
C LYS A 373 8.00 8.16 18.89
N SER A 374 8.30 6.90 18.60
CA SER A 374 7.36 5.97 17.95
C SER A 374 6.66 5.07 18.96
N LEU A 375 5.55 4.47 18.54
CA LEU A 375 4.83 3.43 19.25
C LEU A 375 4.81 2.21 18.37
N PHE A 376 5.33 1.12 18.92
CA PHE A 376 5.20 -0.21 18.35
C PHE A 376 4.65 -1.11 19.46
N LEU A 377 3.36 -1.44 19.35
CA LEU A 377 2.61 -2.17 20.38
C LEU A 377 2.03 -3.44 19.79
N LEU A 378 2.18 -4.55 20.48
CA LEU A 378 1.73 -5.86 20.02
C LEU A 378 0.50 -6.30 20.81
N TYR A 379 -0.50 -6.83 20.12
CA TYR A 379 -1.68 -7.47 20.73
C TYR A 379 -1.32 -8.82 21.37
N SER A 380 -0.57 -9.62 20.63
CA SER A 380 0.02 -10.90 21.00
C SER A 380 1.34 -11.05 20.21
N PRO A 381 2.26 -11.94 20.63
CA PRO A 381 3.46 -12.20 19.84
C PRO A 381 3.10 -12.67 18.42
N GLY A 382 3.31 -11.81 17.42
CA GLY A 382 3.22 -12.17 16.00
C GLY A 382 1.90 -11.90 15.26
N CYS A 383 0.80 -11.48 15.92
CA CYS A 383 -0.49 -11.35 15.22
C CYS A 383 -0.82 -9.93 14.72
N THR A 384 -0.71 -8.90 15.56
CA THR A 384 -1.20 -7.55 15.22
C THR A 384 -0.40 -6.48 15.96
N ALA A 385 0.01 -5.43 15.24
CA ALA A 385 0.78 -4.33 15.79
C ALA A 385 0.10 -2.97 15.51
N ILE A 386 0.11 -2.07 16.51
CA ILE A 386 -0.10 -0.63 16.28
C ILE A 386 1.28 -0.02 16.06
N THR A 387 1.46 0.65 14.92
CA THR A 387 2.71 1.33 14.58
C THR A 387 2.41 2.79 14.21
N ARG A 388 2.79 3.73 15.09
CA ARG A 388 2.50 5.17 14.92
C ARG A 388 3.50 6.07 15.62
N TYR A 389 3.56 7.35 15.28
CA TYR A 389 4.20 8.35 16.13
C TYR A 389 3.36 8.64 17.39
N GLN A 390 4.02 9.01 18.50
CA GLN A 390 3.33 9.45 19.71
C GLN A 390 2.61 10.80 19.52
N GLU A 391 3.17 11.67 18.69
CA GLU A 391 2.53 12.91 18.30
C GLU A 391 1.50 12.68 17.18
N PRO A 392 0.50 13.55 17.03
CA PRO A 392 -0.36 13.56 15.85
C PRO A 392 0.47 13.63 14.56
N VAL A 393 0.11 12.83 13.55
CA VAL A 393 0.93 12.70 12.32
C VAL A 393 1.12 14.03 11.61
N ASN A 394 0.10 14.89 11.60
CA ASN A 394 0.12 16.21 10.99
C ASN A 394 0.85 17.29 11.84
N ARG A 395 1.44 16.90 12.97
CA ARG A 395 2.47 17.69 13.67
C ARG A 395 3.89 17.24 13.34
N ILE A 396 4.06 16.00 12.92
CA ILE A 396 5.35 15.43 12.51
C ILE A 396 5.72 15.91 11.10
N PHE A 397 4.74 15.86 10.20
CA PHE A 397 4.87 16.33 8.83
C PHE A 397 4.26 17.71 8.66
N ASP A 398 4.82 18.49 7.73
CA ASP A 398 4.30 19.81 7.38
C ASP A 398 3.00 19.67 6.56
N GLN A 399 2.87 18.58 5.80
CA GLN A 399 1.66 18.16 5.09
C GLN A 399 1.47 16.64 5.19
N VAL A 400 0.23 16.17 5.25
CA VAL A 400 -0.10 14.74 5.26
C VAL A 400 -1.09 14.44 4.15
N ILE A 401 -0.70 13.59 3.22
CA ILE A 401 -1.55 13.07 2.15
C ILE A 401 -2.14 11.75 2.63
N ILE A 402 -3.47 11.66 2.57
CA ILE A 402 -4.21 10.42 2.83
C ILE A 402 -4.79 9.95 1.51
N PHE A 403 -4.27 8.85 0.98
CA PHE A 403 -4.79 8.23 -0.23
C PHE A 403 -6.06 7.45 0.09
N ASP A 404 -7.15 7.84 -0.58
CA ASP A 404 -8.48 7.23 -0.54
C ASP A 404 -8.87 6.76 -1.96
N ILE A 405 -9.92 5.97 -2.04
CA ILE A 405 -10.47 5.43 -3.28
C ILE A 405 -11.06 6.58 -4.12
N PRO A 406 -10.91 6.58 -5.46
CA PRO A 406 -11.61 7.48 -6.37
C PRO A 406 -13.12 7.51 -6.06
N ARG A 407 -13.69 8.70 -5.84
CA ARG A 407 -15.14 8.89 -5.69
C ARG A 407 -15.79 9.34 -6.99
#